data_AF-A0A0C9YAA2-F1
#
_entry.id   AF-A0A0C9YAA2-F1
#
_cell.length_a   1.000
_cell.length_b   1.000
_cell.length_c   1.000
_cell.angle_alpha   90.00
_cell.angle_beta   90.00
_cell.angle_gamma   90.00
#
_symmetry.space_group_name_H-M   'P 1'
#
loop_
_entity.id
_entity.type
_entity.pdbx_description
1 polymer ?
#
loop_
_entity_poly.entity_id
_entity_poly.type
_entity_poly.pdbx_seq_one_letter_code
_entity_poly.pdbx_strand_id
1 'polypeptide(L)' 'IDKEIGELFLDDELPSHDQIAAAIQCSTIALKSSPVFLSSAIKNTTIQPMPDDVYAYHPNPTESE' A
#
# COMPACT_ATOMS: atom_id res chain seq x y z
N ILE A 1 -2.30 0.34 -11.92
CA ILE A 1 -2.21 -1.08 -11.57
C ILE A 1 -0.89 -1.56 -12.13
N ASP A 2 -0.06 -2.10 -11.25
CA ASP A 2 1.27 -2.61 -11.57
C ASP A 2 1.17 -3.79 -12.56
N LYS A 3 2.07 -3.84 -13.55
CA LYS A 3 2.05 -4.88 -14.59
C LYS A 3 2.64 -6.21 -14.09
N GLU A 4 3.62 -6.15 -13.18
CA GLU A 4 4.28 -7.33 -12.63
C GLU A 4 3.30 -8.16 -11.79
N ILE A 5 2.57 -7.51 -10.87
CA ILE A 5 1.50 -8.17 -10.09
C ILE A 5 0.38 -8.71 -11.01
N GLY A 6 0.08 -8.01 -12.10
CA GLY A 6 -0.92 -8.46 -13.07
C GLY A 6 -0.52 -9.76 -13.78
N GLU A 7 0.76 -9.93 -14.09
CA GLU A 7 1.31 -11.15 -14.69
C GLU A 7 1.39 -12.30 -13.67
N LEU A 8 1.86 -12.04 -12.44
CA LEU A 8 1.85 -13.03 -11.34
C LEU A 8 0.44 -13.57 -11.05
N PHE A 9 -0.57 -12.70 -11.11
CA PHE A 9 -1.98 -13.10 -10.98
C PHE A 9 -2.47 -13.97 -12.15
N LEU A 10 -1.94 -13.76 -13.36
CA LEU A 10 -2.28 -14.55 -14.55
C LEU A 10 -1.61 -15.94 -14.52
N ASP A 11 -0.44 -16.07 -13.89
CA ASP A 11 0.30 -17.33 -13.71
C ASP A 11 -0.15 -18.15 -12.47
N ASP A 12 -1.19 -17.70 -11.75
CA ASP A 12 -1.70 -18.31 -10.51
C ASP A 12 -0.63 -18.40 -9.39
N GLU A 13 0.38 -17.54 -9.45
CA GLU A 13 1.46 -17.48 -8.47
C GLU A 13 1.11 -16.49 -7.35
N LEU A 14 1.40 -16.86 -6.09
CA LEU A 14 1.13 -16.00 -4.94
C LEU A 14 2.22 -14.92 -4.83
N PRO A 15 1.89 -13.63 -5.07
CA PRO A 15 2.88 -12.57 -4.91
C PRO A 15 3.30 -12.45 -3.44
N SER A 16 4.57 -12.11 -3.23
CA SER A 16 5.08 -11.89 -1.87
C SER A 16 4.40 -10.67 -1.23
N HIS A 17 4.33 -10.67 0.11
CA HIS A 17 3.76 -9.55 0.87
C HIS A 17 4.46 -8.21 0.54
N ASP A 18 5.78 -8.21 0.34
CA ASP A 18 6.55 -7.04 -0.07
C ASP A 18 6.18 -6.54 -1.48
N GLN A 19 5.94 -7.45 -2.42
CA GLN A 19 5.56 -7.09 -3.79
C GLN A 19 4.16 -6.46 -3.81
N ILE A 20 3.24 -6.99 -3.01
CA ILE A 20 1.90 -6.41 -2.86
C ILE A 20 1.99 -5.00 -2.26
N ALA A 21 2.78 -4.83 -1.19
CA ALA A 21 2.96 -3.54 -0.54
C ALA A 21 3.54 -2.49 -1.51
N ALA A 22 4.58 -2.85 -2.26
CA ALA A 22 5.19 -2.00 -3.28
C ALA A 22 4.21 -1.62 -4.40
N ALA A 23 3.41 -2.58 -4.89
CA ALA A 23 2.42 -2.32 -5.94
C ALA A 23 1.27 -1.40 -5.49
N ILE A 24 0.85 -1.52 -4.21
CA ILE A 24 -0.14 -0.61 -3.59
C ILE A 24 0.46 0.79 -3.45
N GLN A 25 1.72 0.91 -3.03
CA GLN A 25 2.43 2.20 -2.94
C GLN A 25 2.54 2.87 -4.32
N CYS A 26 3.05 2.16 -5.34
CA CYS A 26 3.14 2.65 -6.72
C CYS A 26 1.79 3.07 -7.30
N SER A 27 0.74 2.29 -7.03
CA SER A 27 -0.61 2.61 -7.50
C SER A 27 -1.23 3.81 -6.76
N THR A 28 -0.85 4.02 -5.50
CA THR A 28 -1.29 5.17 -4.68
C THR A 28 -0.58 6.46 -5.11
N ILE A 29 0.73 6.41 -5.38
CA ILE A 29 1.49 7.52 -5.97
C ILE A 29 0.94 7.90 -7.35
N ALA A 30 0.58 6.91 -8.16
CA ALA A 30 0.00 7.11 -9.49
C ALA A 30 -1.47 7.56 -9.46
N LEU A 31 -2.07 7.80 -8.27
CA LEU A 31 -3.48 8.19 -8.08
C LEU A 31 -4.49 7.19 -8.68
N LYS A 32 -4.09 5.92 -8.82
CA LYS A 32 -4.92 4.84 -9.40
C LYS A 32 -5.57 3.97 -8.34
N SER A 33 -5.10 4.02 -7.11
CA SER A 33 -5.69 3.33 -5.96
C SER A 33 -5.73 4.25 -4.74
N SER A 34 -6.78 4.12 -3.93
CA SER A 34 -6.88 4.79 -2.63
C SER A 34 -7.04 3.71 -1.56
N PRO A 35 -5.98 3.43 -0.76
CA PRO A 35 -6.07 2.45 0.31
C PRO A 35 -6.98 2.96 1.43
N VAL A 36 -7.92 2.10 1.85
CA VAL A 36 -8.90 2.43 2.90
C VAL A 36 -8.51 1.71 4.18
N PHE A 37 -8.17 2.48 5.22
CA PHE A 37 -7.85 1.96 6.54
C PHE A 37 -9.04 2.17 7.49
N LEU A 38 -9.36 1.14 8.29
CA LEU A 38 -10.42 1.18 9.30
C LEU A 38 -9.80 1.36 10.68
N SER A 39 -10.09 2.48 11.33
CA SER A 39 -9.68 2.73 12.72
C SER A 39 -10.81 3.37 13.51
N SER A 40 -10.70 3.33 14.84
CA SER A 40 -11.63 4.05 15.72
C SER A 40 -10.85 4.98 16.66
N ALA A 41 -10.81 6.26 16.30
CA ALA A 41 -10.22 7.30 17.15
C ALA A 41 -10.94 7.40 18.51
N ILE A 42 -12.26 7.19 18.54
CA ILE A 42 -13.09 7.29 19.75
C ILE A 42 -12.78 6.14 20.73
N LYS A 43 -12.56 4.93 20.22
CA LYS A 43 -12.28 3.74 21.04
C LYS A 43 -10.78 3.48 21.22
N ASN A 44 -9.93 4.39 20.75
CA ASN A 44 -8.48 4.22 20.73
C ASN A 44 -8.04 2.87 20.15
N THR A 45 -8.78 2.38 19.16
CA THR A 45 -8.55 1.07 18.54
C THR A 45 -7.82 1.28 17.22
N THR A 46 -6.69 0.59 17.05
CA THR A 46 -5.90 0.62 15.82
C THR A 46 -5.30 2.00 15.51
N ILE A 47 -5.13 2.87 16.52
CA ILE A 47 -4.56 4.23 16.30
C ILE A 47 -3.06 4.19 16.09
N GLN A 48 -2.36 3.20 16.68
CA GLN A 48 -0.91 3.05 16.56
C GLN A 48 -0.47 2.56 15.17
N PRO A 49 -1.11 1.56 14.54
CA PRO A 49 -0.75 1.16 13.18
C PRO A 49 -1.15 2.17 12.10
N MET A 50 -2.09 3.10 12.38
CA MET A 50 -2.45 4.14 11.40
C MET A 50 -1.27 5.01 10.92
N PRO A 51 -0.43 5.59 11.80
CA PRO A 51 0.75 6.32 11.36
C PRO A 51 1.78 5.43 10.68
N ASP A 52 1.96 4.16 11.10
CA ASP A 52 2.86 3.21 10.42
C ASP A 52 2.42 2.95 8.97
N ASP A 53 1.12 2.80 8.73
CA ASP A 53 0.55 2.67 7.38
C ASP A 53 0.81 3.91 6.50
N VAL A 54 0.81 5.11 7.09
CA VAL A 54 1.14 6.34 6.36
C VAL A 54 2.60 6.32 5.90
N TYR A 55 3.54 5.88 6.75
CA TYR A 55 4.94 5.74 6.35
C TYR A 55 5.17 4.65 5.32
N ALA A 56 4.38 3.57 5.35
CA ALA A 56 4.51 2.46 4.41
C ALA A 56 3.96 2.77 3.01
N TYR A 57 2.85 3.50 2.91
CA TYR A 57 2.12 3.65 1.63
C TYR A 57 2.17 5.06 1.03
N HIS A 58 2.71 6.06 1.74
CA HIS A 58 2.84 7.43 1.23
C HIS A 58 4.26 7.68 0.67
N PRO A 59 4.43 8.44 -0.41
CA PRO A 59 5.74 8.79 -0.93
C PRO A 59 6.56 9.52 0.14
N ASN A 60 7.75 9.01 0.40
CA ASN A 60 8.73 9.75 1.19
C ASN A 60 9.24 10.93 0.34
N PRO A 61 9.27 12.16 0.85
CA PRO A 61 9.69 13.33 0.08
C PRO A 61 11.15 13.26 -0.40
N THR A 62 11.95 12.33 0.14
CA THR A 62 13.34 12.06 -0.28
C THR A 62 13.44 11.07 -1.46
N GLU A 63 12.38 10.32 -1.78
CA GLU A 63 12.33 9.43 -2.96
C GLU A 63 11.85 10.17 -4.23
N SER A 64 11.44 11.44 -4.11
CA SER A 64 11.21 12.33 -5.25
C SER A 64 12.48 13.11 -5.59
N GLU A 65 13.51 12.41 -6.08
CA GLU A 65 14.57 12.95 -6.92
C GLU A 65 14.83 12.01 -8.10
#